data_AF-A0A946MHY2-F1
#
_entry.id   AF-A0A946MHY2-F1
#
_cell.length_a   1.000
_cell.length_b   1.000
_cell.length_c   1.000
_cell.angle_alpha   90.00
_cell.angle_beta   90.00
_cell.angle_gamma   90.00
#
_symmetry.space_group_name_H-M   'P 1'
#
loop_
_entity.id
_entity.type
_entity.pdbx_description
1 polymer ?
#
loop_
_entity_poly.entity_id
_entity_poly.type
_entity_poly.pdbx_seq_one_letter_code
_entity_poly.pdbx_strand_id
1 'polypeptide(L)'
;MSNLDNNWTFLHVNDSHMGTPRSYRFRPAVNRRWAAIRQQMLDINADLVLHGGDLTRDGDTHEFEYEQARDDLAAFECPVHIIPGNMDVGNKHTDRNGAKKRWDPLGLGWYDPDLNMTAARLELFTQYFGPIQWSWVHR
;
A
#
# COMPACT_ATOMS: atom_id res chain seq x y z
N MET A 1 31.25 -19.35 -12.13
CA MET A 1 30.46 -20.59 -12.05
C MET A 1 29.03 -20.15 -11.80
N SER A 2 28.21 -20.11 -12.85
CA SER A 2 26.82 -19.66 -12.78
C SER A 2 25.95 -20.77 -12.20
N ASN A 3 25.44 -20.59 -10.98
CA ASN A 3 24.31 -21.38 -10.53
C ASN A 3 23.09 -20.89 -11.32
N LEU A 4 22.74 -21.63 -12.37
CA LEU A 4 21.41 -21.60 -12.98
C LEU A 4 20.49 -22.41 -12.06
N ASP A 5 20.11 -21.84 -10.92
CA ASP A 5 18.89 -22.29 -10.26
C ASP A 5 17.73 -21.75 -11.11
N ASN A 6 17.14 -22.62 -11.94
CA ASN A 6 15.98 -22.34 -12.79
C ASN A 6 14.67 -22.07 -11.99
N ASN A 7 14.77 -21.72 -10.71
CA ASN A 7 13.63 -21.52 -9.84
C ASN A 7 13.22 -20.06 -9.87
N TRP A 8 12.16 -19.77 -10.61
CA TRP A 8 11.51 -18.47 -10.56
C TRP A 8 10.81 -18.29 -9.21
N THR A 9 11.14 -17.21 -8.50
CA THR A 9 10.59 -16.90 -7.18
C THR A 9 9.88 -15.57 -7.22
N PHE A 10 8.65 -15.52 -6.69
CA PHE A 10 7.96 -14.26 -6.41
C PHE A 10 7.56 -14.16 -4.96
N LEU A 11 7.52 -12.93 -4.46
CA LEU A 11 7.02 -12.60 -3.14
C LEU A 11 5.65 -11.94 -3.25
N HIS A 12 4.75 -12.30 -2.36
CA HIS A 12 3.46 -11.62 -2.21
C HIS A 12 3.30 -11.14 -0.77
N VAL A 13 3.02 -9.86 -0.62
CA VAL A 13 2.81 -9.17 0.67
C VAL A 13 1.61 -8.25 0.55
N ASN A 14 0.96 -7.90 1.65
CA ASN A 14 -0.19 -7.00 1.69
C ASN A 14 -0.31 -6.33 3.06
N ASP A 15 -1.24 -5.38 3.20
CA ASP A 15 -1.67 -4.82 4.48
C ASP A 15 -0.51 -4.21 5.31
N SER A 16 0.49 -3.65 4.62
CA SER A 16 1.66 -3.02 5.26
C SER A 16 1.27 -1.79 6.08
N HIS A 17 0.24 -1.06 5.66
CA HIS A 17 -0.31 0.14 6.31
C HIS A 17 0.76 1.13 6.80
N MET A 18 1.82 1.33 6.01
CA MET A 18 2.88 2.28 6.33
C MET A 18 2.29 3.67 6.51
N GLY A 19 2.77 4.39 7.51
CA GLY A 19 2.45 5.80 7.66
C GLY A 19 3.68 6.61 8.00
N THR A 20 3.54 7.91 8.18
CA THR A 20 4.65 8.76 8.63
C THR A 20 4.29 9.56 9.88
N PRO A 21 5.26 10.05 10.66
CA PRO A 21 5.00 10.91 11.83
C PRO A 21 4.17 12.16 11.54
N ARG A 22 3.99 12.52 10.27
CA ARG A 22 3.17 13.65 9.81
C ARG A 22 1.68 13.31 9.75
N SER A 23 1.29 12.03 9.73
CA SER A 23 -0.12 11.60 9.75
C SER A 23 -0.64 11.42 11.18
N TYR A 24 -1.88 11.80 11.42
CA TYR A 24 -2.57 11.66 12.70
C TYR A 24 -2.88 10.21 13.10
N ARG A 25 -2.79 9.23 12.17
CA ARG A 25 -2.93 7.79 12.48
C ARG A 25 -1.60 7.04 12.51
N PHE A 26 -0.48 7.75 12.58
CA PHE A 26 0.84 7.15 12.56
C PHE A 26 1.06 6.15 13.70
N ARG A 27 1.57 4.96 13.34
CA ARG A 27 1.92 3.91 14.29
C ARG A 27 3.37 3.48 14.04
N PRO A 28 4.36 3.97 14.81
CA PRO A 28 5.78 3.63 14.60
C PRO A 28 6.07 2.12 14.58
N ALA A 29 5.29 1.33 15.34
CA ALA A 29 5.41 -0.12 15.38
C ALA A 29 5.01 -0.81 14.05
N VAL A 30 4.19 -0.17 13.21
CA VAL A 30 3.88 -0.65 11.86
C VAL A 30 5.11 -0.51 10.97
N ASN A 31 5.70 0.69 10.89
CA ASN A 31 6.90 0.91 10.08
C ASN A 31 8.10 0.05 10.51
N ARG A 32 8.28 -0.19 11.83
CA ARG A 32 9.33 -1.11 12.30
C ARG A 32 9.12 -2.54 11.81
N ARG A 33 7.86 -3.02 11.78
CA ARG A 33 7.53 -4.35 11.26
C ARG A 33 7.73 -4.40 9.76
N TRP A 34 7.27 -3.38 9.03
CA TRP A 34 7.50 -3.25 7.60
C TRP A 34 9.00 -3.27 7.26
N ALA A 35 9.83 -2.49 7.95
CA ALA A 35 11.27 -2.47 7.72
C ALA A 35 11.91 -3.86 7.90
N ALA A 36 11.49 -4.62 8.92
CA ALA A 36 11.98 -5.98 9.15
C ALA A 36 11.50 -6.97 8.07
N ILE A 37 10.26 -6.84 7.59
CA ILE A 37 9.70 -7.65 6.50
C ILE A 37 10.42 -7.31 5.19
N ARG A 38 10.57 -6.03 4.87
CA ARG A 38 11.28 -5.55 3.68
C ARG A 38 12.72 -6.05 3.65
N GLN A 39 13.44 -6.03 4.78
CA GLN A 39 14.79 -6.58 4.84
C GLN A 39 14.80 -8.07 4.50
N GLN A 40 13.88 -8.87 5.08
CA GLN A 40 13.76 -10.30 4.75
C GLN A 40 13.44 -10.52 3.26
N MET A 41 12.59 -9.67 2.67
CA MET A 41 12.24 -9.77 1.25
C MET A 41 13.44 -9.44 0.35
N LEU A 42 14.24 -8.43 0.71
CA LEU A 42 15.48 -8.09 -0.01
C LEU A 42 16.50 -9.23 0.06
N ASP A 43 16.61 -9.90 1.20
CA ASP A 43 17.53 -11.03 1.39
C ASP A 43 17.15 -12.28 0.57
N ILE A 44 15.88 -12.43 0.19
CA ILE A 44 15.40 -13.55 -0.65
C ILE A 44 15.83 -13.39 -2.12
N ASN A 45 16.10 -12.15 -2.57
CA ASN A 45 16.46 -11.85 -3.97
C ASN A 45 15.49 -12.47 -4.99
N ALA A 46 14.19 -12.18 -4.83
CA ALA A 46 13.13 -12.70 -5.69
C ALA A 46 13.13 -12.05 -7.08
N ASP A 47 12.59 -12.74 -8.07
CA ASP A 47 12.45 -12.25 -9.45
C ASP A 47 11.29 -11.24 -9.61
N LEU A 48 10.37 -11.21 -8.64
CA LEU A 48 9.20 -10.33 -8.63
C LEU A 48 8.66 -10.12 -7.22
N VAL A 49 8.17 -8.90 -6.94
CA VAL A 49 7.37 -8.60 -5.75
C VAL A 49 5.97 -8.14 -6.15
N LEU A 50 4.96 -8.71 -5.50
CA LEU A 50 3.56 -8.31 -5.59
C LEU A 50 3.10 -7.77 -4.24
N HIS A 51 2.55 -6.56 -4.22
CA HIS A 51 1.84 -6.03 -3.07
C HIS A 51 0.32 -6.03 -3.31
N GLY A 52 -0.43 -6.78 -2.51
CA GLY A 52 -1.87 -6.97 -2.64
C GLY A 52 -2.75 -5.81 -2.17
N GLY A 53 -2.18 -4.62 -2.01
CA GLY A 53 -2.85 -3.42 -1.49
C GLY A 53 -2.76 -3.22 0.02
N ASP A 54 -3.31 -2.11 0.47
CA ASP A 54 -3.19 -1.54 1.81
C ASP A 54 -1.73 -1.24 2.18
N LEU A 55 -0.98 -0.68 1.22
CA LEU A 55 0.44 -0.34 1.40
C LEU A 55 0.62 0.81 2.37
N THR A 56 -0.21 1.84 2.26
CA THR A 56 -0.16 3.04 3.09
C THR A 56 -1.36 3.13 4.04
N ARG A 57 -1.23 3.99 5.06
CA ARG A 57 -2.27 4.16 6.07
C ARG A 57 -3.29 5.20 5.67
N ASP A 58 -2.84 6.34 5.15
CA ASP A 58 -3.67 7.47 4.79
C ASP A 58 -3.12 8.17 3.52
N GLY A 59 -2.48 7.44 2.60
CA GLY A 59 -1.77 8.03 1.46
C GLY A 59 -2.64 8.85 0.50
N ASP A 60 -3.94 8.51 0.40
CA ASP A 60 -4.92 9.30 -0.37
C ASP A 60 -5.15 10.71 0.19
N THR A 61 -4.94 10.86 1.51
CA THR A 61 -5.12 12.11 2.25
C THR A 61 -3.78 12.81 2.47
N HIS A 62 -2.72 12.02 2.61
CA HIS A 62 -1.38 12.42 2.96
C HIS A 62 -0.40 11.85 1.95
N GLU A 63 -0.29 12.51 0.80
CA GLU A 63 0.49 12.06 -0.35
C GLU A 63 1.97 11.74 -0.02
N PHE A 64 2.55 12.39 1.00
CA PHE A 64 3.88 12.07 1.50
C PHE A 64 4.03 10.61 2.01
N GLU A 65 2.95 9.91 2.34
CA GLU A 65 2.99 8.48 2.66
C GLU A 65 3.16 7.65 1.39
N TYR A 66 2.57 8.04 0.26
CA TYR A 66 2.84 7.40 -1.03
C TYR A 66 4.26 7.66 -1.50
N GLU A 67 4.79 8.89 -1.33
CA GLU A 67 6.18 9.21 -1.62
C GLU A 67 7.14 8.28 -0.88
N GLN A 68 7.00 8.19 0.44
CA GLN A 68 7.82 7.31 1.27
C GLN A 68 7.67 5.85 0.88
N ALA A 69 6.44 5.40 0.60
CA ALA A 69 6.17 4.03 0.22
C ALA A 69 6.80 3.67 -1.14
N ARG A 70 6.72 4.57 -2.13
CA ARG A 70 7.40 4.42 -3.43
C ARG A 70 8.91 4.30 -3.24
N ASP A 71 9.49 5.16 -2.42
CA ASP A 71 10.93 5.16 -2.16
C ASP A 71 11.39 3.85 -1.45
N ASP A 72 10.53 3.29 -0.59
CA ASP A 72 10.75 1.98 0.02
C ASP A 72 10.71 0.83 -1.00
N LEU A 73 9.77 0.87 -1.94
CA LEU A 73 9.66 -0.12 -3.02
C LEU A 73 10.80 0.01 -4.05
N ALA A 74 11.39 1.20 -4.22
CA ALA A 74 12.51 1.44 -5.14
C ALA A 74 13.81 0.72 -4.74
N ALA A 75 13.87 0.13 -3.54
CA ALA A 75 15.04 -0.64 -3.11
C ALA A 75 15.06 -2.09 -3.59
N PHE A 76 13.96 -2.60 -4.14
CA PHE A 76 13.95 -3.90 -4.79
C PHE A 76 14.61 -3.80 -6.17
N GLU A 77 15.54 -4.71 -6.47
CA GLU A 77 16.19 -4.78 -7.79
C GLU A 77 15.30 -5.42 -8.85
N CYS A 78 14.26 -6.15 -8.42
CA CYS A 78 13.27 -6.77 -9.28
C CYS A 78 12.01 -5.89 -9.45
N PRO A 79 11.16 -6.16 -10.45
CA PRO A 79 9.91 -5.44 -10.61
C PRO A 79 9.01 -5.59 -9.38
N VAL A 80 8.40 -4.48 -8.98
CA VAL A 80 7.40 -4.45 -7.93
C VAL A 80 6.08 -4.00 -8.53
N HIS A 81 5.04 -4.83 -8.37
CA HIS A 81 3.68 -4.47 -8.76
C HIS A 81 2.78 -4.39 -7.56
N ILE A 82 1.90 -3.39 -7.55
CA ILE A 82 0.93 -3.19 -6.48
C ILE A 82 -0.44 -2.88 -7.07
N ILE A 83 -1.48 -3.36 -6.38
CA ILE A 83 -2.86 -2.91 -6.57
C ILE A 83 -3.29 -2.11 -5.34
N PRO A 84 -4.19 -1.12 -5.46
CA PRO A 84 -4.64 -0.35 -4.30
C PRO A 84 -5.56 -1.21 -3.42
N GLY A 85 -5.39 -1.08 -2.11
CA GLY A 85 -6.34 -1.58 -1.12
C GLY A 85 -7.31 -0.49 -0.65
N ASN A 86 -8.17 -0.87 0.29
CA ASN A 86 -9.25 -0.01 0.76
C ASN A 86 -8.76 1.14 1.67
N MET A 87 -7.59 0.96 2.31
CA MET A 87 -6.89 2.01 3.04
C MET A 87 -6.08 2.91 2.13
N ASP A 88 -5.69 2.41 0.95
CA ASP A 88 -4.97 3.24 -0.03
C ASP A 88 -5.92 4.19 -0.74
N VAL A 89 -7.13 3.79 -1.12
CA VAL A 89 -8.00 4.61 -2.00
C VAL A 89 -9.44 4.79 -1.52
N GLY A 90 -9.76 4.36 -0.30
CA GLY A 90 -11.11 4.40 0.26
C GLY A 90 -11.87 3.08 0.11
N ASN A 91 -12.89 2.90 0.94
CA ASN A 91 -13.58 1.63 1.14
C ASN A 91 -15.11 1.70 1.09
N LYS A 92 -15.66 2.83 0.63
CA LYS A 92 -17.11 3.07 0.52
C LYS A 92 -17.54 3.36 -0.91
N HIS A 93 -18.84 3.19 -1.13
CA HIS A 93 -19.57 3.67 -2.31
C HIS A 93 -20.99 4.07 -1.89
N THR A 94 -21.12 5.24 -1.26
CA THR A 94 -22.37 5.70 -0.66
C THR A 94 -22.49 7.23 -0.57
N ASP A 95 -23.70 7.74 -0.62
CA ASP A 95 -24.06 9.14 -0.34
C ASP A 95 -24.60 9.32 1.09
N ARG A 96 -24.71 8.25 1.87
CA ARG A 96 -25.30 8.25 3.21
C ARG A 96 -24.30 7.80 4.25
N ASN A 97 -24.41 8.37 5.44
CA ASN A 97 -23.61 7.91 6.57
C ASN A 97 -24.20 6.63 7.18
N GLY A 98 -23.35 5.68 7.54
CA GLY A 98 -23.73 4.51 8.29
C GLY A 98 -24.06 4.79 9.76
N ALA A 99 -24.17 3.72 10.55
CA ALA A 99 -24.55 3.79 11.97
C ALA A 99 -23.52 4.54 12.84
N LYS A 100 -22.25 4.59 12.43
CA LYS A 100 -21.21 5.30 13.17
C LYS A 100 -21.33 6.80 12.93
N LYS A 101 -21.34 7.58 14.01
CA LYS A 101 -21.38 9.04 13.92
C LYS A 101 -20.04 9.58 13.41
N ARG A 102 -20.10 10.70 12.68
CA ARG A 102 -18.91 11.46 12.23
C ARG A 102 -17.98 11.83 13.37
N TRP A 103 -18.56 12.20 14.51
CA TRP A 103 -17.83 12.57 15.71
C TRP A 103 -18.24 11.62 16.83
N ASP A 104 -17.27 11.01 17.50
CA ASP A 104 -17.47 10.27 18.74
C ASP A 104 -16.49 10.75 19.82
N PRO A 105 -16.82 10.56 21.12
CA PRO A 105 -15.97 11.03 22.22
C PRO A 105 -14.57 10.42 22.26
N LEU A 106 -14.33 9.33 21.53
CA LEU A 106 -13.03 8.65 21.45
C LEU A 106 -12.22 9.12 20.23
N GLY A 107 -12.75 10.03 19.42
CA GLY A 107 -12.11 10.49 18.18
C GLY A 107 -12.02 9.41 17.09
N LEU A 108 -12.81 8.34 17.21
CA LEU A 108 -12.83 7.24 16.25
C LEU A 108 -13.93 7.39 15.20
N GLY A 109 -14.70 8.48 15.26
CA GLY A 109 -15.82 8.76 14.36
C GLY A 109 -15.34 8.96 12.92
N TRP A 110 -16.22 8.65 11.98
CA TRP A 110 -15.97 8.91 10.56
C TRP A 110 -17.28 9.17 9.84
N TYR A 111 -17.17 9.82 8.67
CA TYR A 111 -18.29 10.04 7.77
C TYR A 111 -18.08 9.15 6.55
N ASP A 112 -18.96 8.15 6.35
CA ASP A 112 -18.77 7.14 5.29
C ASP A 112 -18.59 7.77 3.88
N PRO A 113 -19.30 8.85 3.49
CA PRO A 113 -19.05 9.48 2.19
C PRO A 113 -17.64 10.04 2.01
N ASP A 114 -16.95 10.46 3.08
CA ASP A 114 -15.54 10.92 3.01
C ASP A 114 -14.57 9.75 2.71
N LEU A 115 -15.03 8.50 2.91
CA LEU A 115 -14.27 7.26 2.68
C LEU A 115 -14.61 6.59 1.34
N ASN A 116 -15.38 7.25 0.47
CA ASN A 116 -15.69 6.71 -0.85
C ASN A 116 -14.44 6.52 -1.70
N MET A 117 -14.36 5.39 -2.39
CA MET A 117 -13.41 5.24 -3.47
C MET A 117 -13.81 6.18 -4.61
N THR A 118 -12.88 7.00 -5.09
CA THR A 118 -13.13 7.96 -6.18
C THR A 118 -12.12 7.77 -7.30
N ALA A 119 -12.49 8.22 -8.52
CA ALA A 119 -11.56 8.25 -9.64
C ALA A 119 -10.30 9.05 -9.31
N ALA A 120 -10.43 10.20 -8.65
CA ALA A 120 -9.30 11.03 -8.24
C ALA A 120 -8.34 10.31 -7.28
N ARG A 121 -8.85 9.51 -6.33
CA ARG A 121 -8.00 8.70 -5.43
C ARG A 121 -7.25 7.60 -6.18
N LEU A 122 -7.91 6.93 -7.13
CA LEU A 122 -7.27 5.94 -8.00
C LEU A 122 -6.22 6.60 -8.91
N GLU A 123 -6.53 7.75 -9.50
CA GLU A 123 -5.62 8.52 -10.33
C GLU A 123 -4.38 8.95 -9.54
N LEU A 124 -4.56 9.48 -8.32
CA LEU A 124 -3.45 9.82 -7.43
C LEU A 124 -2.58 8.59 -7.15
N PHE A 125 -3.18 7.46 -6.76
CA PHE A 125 -2.45 6.22 -6.53
C PHE A 125 -1.63 5.80 -7.76
N THR A 126 -2.20 5.89 -8.97
CA THR A 126 -1.49 5.51 -10.21
C THR A 126 -0.31 6.40 -10.54
N GLN A 127 -0.30 7.66 -10.10
CA GLN A 127 0.84 8.56 -10.30
C GLN A 127 2.08 8.10 -9.53
N TYR A 128 1.88 7.37 -8.41
CA TYR A 128 2.96 6.84 -7.58
C TYR A 128 3.37 5.43 -7.94
N PHE A 129 2.41 4.57 -8.26
CA PHE A 129 2.62 3.12 -8.35
C PHE A 129 2.37 2.53 -9.73
N GLY A 130 2.00 3.36 -10.70
CA GLY A 130 1.69 2.94 -12.06
C GLY A 130 0.28 2.35 -12.22
N PRO A 131 0.03 1.63 -13.33
CA PRO A 131 -1.30 1.09 -13.63
C PRO A 131 -1.78 0.08 -12.58
N ILE A 132 -3.05 0.20 -12.18
CA ILE A 132 -3.69 -0.73 -11.22
C ILE A 132 -4.19 -2.04 -11.86
N GLN A 133 -4.04 -2.17 -13.18
CA GLN A 133 -4.28 -3.39 -13.93
C GLN A 133 -3.03 -3.72 -14.71
N TRP A 134 -2.51 -4.92 -14.51
CA TRP A 134 -1.31 -5.42 -15.18
C TRP A 134 -1.44 -6.91 -15.40
N SER A 135 -0.74 -7.41 -16.41
CA SER A 135 -0.55 -8.83 -16.65
C SER A 135 0.83 -9.03 -17.27
N TRP A 136 1.46 -10.16 -16.96
CA TRP A 136 2.69 -10.56 -17.63
C TRP A 136 2.70 -12.08 -17.79
N VAL A 137 3.56 -12.57 -18.68
CA VAL A 137 3.82 -14.00 -18.87
C VAL A 137 5.32 -14.23 -18.63
N HIS A 138 5.66 -15.00 -17.60
CA HIS A 138 7.02 -15.51 -17.42
C HIS A 138 7.17 -16.83 -18.22
N ARG A 139 8.28 -16.98 -18.97
CA ARG A 139 8.57 -18.15 -19.81
C ARG A 139 9.90 -18.75 -19.41
#